data_AF-A0A7U9RQI3-F1
#
_entry.id   AF-A0A7U9RQI3-F1
#
_cell.length_a   1.000
_cell.length_b   1.000
_cell.length_c   1.000
_cell.angle_alpha   90.00
_cell.angle_beta   90.00
_cell.angle_gamma   90.00
#
_symmetry.space_group_name_H-M   'P 1'
#
loop_
_entity.id
_entity.type
_entity.pdbx_description
1 polymer ?
#
loop_
_entity_poly.entity_id
_entity_poly.type
_entity_poly.pdbx_seq_one_letter_code
_entity_poly.pdbx_strand_id
1 'polypeptide(L)'
;MKKVLIVAAHPDDEVLGVGGTVARHVAEGDEVYALILGEGQTSRGRHREDIDQKVVEALHKNTLDSAKAVGYQEVFFADFPDNRFDHVDLLDIVKVVEQMIGKLRPEIVYTHYSGDLNVDHQYTARAVLTASRPIGDYCVAEIYAFETLSSSEWNFDYSAQPAFCPNVFVDITDYYYKKEQAMNCYVSELCDFPHPRSLVGMDSLSKTRGMTAGMKRAEAFMLVRSVRRRLG
;
A
#
# COMPACT_ATOMS: atom_id res chain seq x y z
N MET A 1 -12.34 -17.76 -0.27
CA MET A 1 -12.44 -16.53 0.53
C MET A 1 -11.25 -16.50 1.46
N LYS A 2 -10.31 -15.62 1.14
CA LYS A 2 -9.15 -15.29 1.96
C LYS A 2 -9.36 -13.94 2.62
N LYS A 3 -8.60 -13.68 3.68
CA LYS A 3 -8.48 -12.33 4.26
C LYS A 3 -7.18 -11.69 3.83
N VAL A 4 -7.26 -10.49 3.29
CA VAL A 4 -6.15 -9.74 2.72
C VAL A 4 -6.01 -8.41 3.46
N LEU A 5 -4.81 -8.07 3.90
CA LEU A 5 -4.50 -6.80 4.55
C LEU A 5 -3.48 -6.01 3.74
N ILE A 6 -3.84 -4.80 3.35
CA ILE A 6 -2.92 -3.82 2.77
C ILE A 6 -2.43 -2.95 3.92
N VAL A 7 -1.12 -2.83 4.08
CA VAL A 7 -0.52 -1.91 5.05
C VAL A 7 0.25 -0.86 4.28
N ALA A 8 -0.27 0.37 4.28
CA ALA A 8 0.24 1.50 3.54
C ALA A 8 0.69 2.61 4.49
N ALA A 9 1.72 3.35 4.10
CA ALA A 9 2.24 4.46 4.88
C ALA A 9 1.28 5.64 4.84
N HIS A 10 0.85 6.06 3.65
CA HIS A 10 0.04 7.27 3.47
C HIS A 10 -1.32 6.98 2.81
N PRO A 11 -2.31 7.87 3.00
CA PRO A 11 -3.50 7.90 2.17
C PRO A 11 -3.17 8.12 0.69
N ASP A 12 -3.56 7.20 -0.19
CA ASP A 12 -3.35 7.10 -1.65
C ASP A 12 -2.46 5.91 -2.04
N ASP A 13 -1.49 5.54 -1.21
CA ASP A 13 -0.56 4.44 -1.43
C ASP A 13 -1.29 3.09 -1.63
N GLU A 14 -2.41 2.89 -0.93
CA GLU A 14 -3.24 1.69 -1.02
C GLU A 14 -3.96 1.55 -2.36
N VAL A 15 -4.04 2.62 -3.14
CA VAL A 15 -4.53 2.63 -4.52
C VAL A 15 -3.38 2.63 -5.51
N LEU A 16 -2.38 3.50 -5.31
CA LEU A 16 -1.24 3.67 -6.19
C LEU A 16 -0.48 2.36 -6.39
N GLY A 17 -0.19 1.65 -5.31
CA GLY A 17 0.58 0.40 -5.34
C GLY A 17 -0.23 -0.84 -5.72
N VAL A 18 -1.48 -0.94 -5.25
CA VAL A 18 -2.22 -2.23 -5.22
C VAL A 18 -3.72 -2.14 -5.53
N GLY A 19 -4.23 -0.98 -5.92
CA GLY A 19 -5.68 -0.76 -6.09
C GLY A 19 -6.36 -1.68 -7.10
N GLY A 20 -5.69 -2.05 -8.19
CA GLY A 20 -6.24 -2.97 -9.20
C GLY A 20 -6.33 -4.41 -8.67
N THR A 21 -5.32 -4.84 -7.93
CA THR A 21 -5.23 -6.16 -7.31
C THR A 21 -6.23 -6.29 -6.17
N VAL A 22 -6.47 -5.23 -5.40
CA VAL A 22 -7.56 -5.18 -4.41
C VAL A 22 -8.91 -5.37 -5.09
N ALA A 23 -9.20 -4.61 -6.16
CA ALA A 23 -10.44 -4.74 -6.91
C ALA A 23 -10.67 -6.16 -7.43
N ARG A 24 -9.60 -6.85 -7.83
CA ARG A 24 -9.62 -8.26 -8.23
C ARG A 24 -9.91 -9.19 -7.06
N HIS A 25 -9.19 -9.07 -5.94
CA HIS A 25 -9.46 -9.87 -4.72
C HIS A 25 -10.93 -9.79 -4.30
N VAL A 26 -11.49 -8.57 -4.28
CA VAL A 26 -12.90 -8.34 -3.98
C VAL A 26 -13.82 -9.07 -4.97
N ALA A 27 -13.52 -9.01 -6.26
CA ALA A 27 -14.30 -9.71 -7.28
C ALA A 27 -14.19 -11.25 -7.20
N GLU A 28 -13.08 -11.76 -6.68
CA GLU A 28 -12.86 -13.19 -6.41
C GLU A 28 -13.49 -13.65 -5.07
N GLY A 29 -14.10 -12.72 -4.32
CA GLY A 29 -14.81 -13.00 -3.06
C GLY A 29 -13.91 -13.05 -1.83
N ASP A 30 -12.74 -12.40 -1.87
CA ASP A 30 -11.87 -12.22 -0.71
C ASP A 30 -12.29 -10.99 0.12
N GLU A 31 -12.05 -11.04 1.43
CA GLU A 31 -12.24 -9.91 2.34
C GLU A 31 -10.96 -9.07 2.37
N VAL A 32 -11.03 -7.82 1.91
CA VAL A 32 -9.85 -6.96 1.77
C VAL A 32 -9.94 -5.76 2.71
N TYR A 33 -8.89 -5.54 3.48
CA TYR A 33 -8.78 -4.47 4.49
C TYR A 33 -7.56 -3.59 4.20
N ALA A 34 -7.61 -2.32 4.58
CA ALA A 34 -6.46 -1.43 4.56
C ALA A 34 -6.14 -0.90 5.97
N LEU A 35 -4.86 -0.81 6.29
CA LEU A 35 -4.31 -0.08 7.42
C LEU A 35 -3.42 1.03 6.86
N ILE A 36 -3.82 2.27 7.08
CA ILE A 36 -3.06 3.47 6.74
C ILE A 36 -2.36 3.96 8.02
N LEU A 37 -1.04 4.01 8.00
CA LEU A 37 -0.26 4.28 9.20
C LEU A 37 -0.14 5.77 9.51
N GLY A 38 0.15 6.58 8.50
CA GLY A 38 0.39 8.02 8.62
C GLY A 38 -0.87 8.85 8.38
N GLU A 39 -0.90 10.04 8.99
CA GLU A 39 -1.99 11.01 8.80
C GLU A 39 -1.92 11.75 7.44
N GLY A 40 -0.80 11.65 6.72
CA GLY A 40 -0.64 12.06 5.31
C GLY A 40 -0.48 13.55 5.01
N GLN A 41 -0.44 14.44 6.02
CA GLN A 41 -0.37 15.89 5.78
C GLN A 41 0.63 16.64 6.67
N THR A 42 1.16 16.04 7.74
CA THR A 42 1.96 16.78 8.73
C THR A 42 3.29 17.33 8.27
N SER A 43 3.77 16.86 7.12
CA SER A 43 5.00 17.33 6.48
C SER A 43 4.83 18.57 5.57
N ARG A 44 3.59 18.95 5.22
CA ARG A 44 3.31 20.03 4.25
C ARG A 44 3.25 21.44 4.86
N GLY A 45 3.08 21.53 6.18
CA GLY A 45 3.18 22.77 6.96
C GLY A 45 4.60 23.04 7.47
N ARG A 46 4.91 24.29 7.85
CA ARG A 46 6.21 24.60 8.50
C ARG A 46 6.27 24.02 9.92
N HIS A 47 5.14 23.98 10.63
CA HIS A 47 4.98 23.31 11.91
C HIS A 47 3.75 22.40 11.91
N ARG A 48 3.78 21.32 12.70
CA ARG A 48 2.66 20.37 12.84
C ARG A 48 1.37 21.06 13.32
N GLU A 49 1.52 22.08 14.16
CA GLU A 49 0.43 22.89 14.72
C GLU A 49 -0.22 23.84 13.68
N ASP A 50 0.44 24.09 12.54
CA ASP A 50 -0.09 24.96 11.49
C ASP A 50 -1.12 24.25 10.60
N ILE A 51 -1.35 22.96 10.83
CA ILE A 51 -2.13 22.11 9.93
C ILE A 51 -3.56 22.08 10.43
N ASP A 52 -4.44 22.60 9.58
CA ASP A 52 -5.87 22.58 9.85
C ASP A 52 -6.34 21.12 9.87
N GLN A 53 -6.84 20.69 11.04
CA GLN A 53 -7.40 19.36 11.27
C GLN A 53 -8.43 18.97 10.19
N LYS A 54 -9.12 19.97 9.60
CA LYS A 54 -10.06 19.76 8.50
C LYS A 54 -9.42 19.17 7.24
N VAL A 55 -8.12 19.40 7.01
CA VAL A 55 -7.40 18.85 5.86
C VAL A 55 -7.18 17.35 6.06
N VAL A 56 -6.78 16.93 7.27
CA VAL A 56 -6.64 15.50 7.63
C VAL A 56 -8.01 14.80 7.55
N GLU A 57 -9.06 15.41 8.08
CA GLU A 57 -10.43 14.88 7.98
C GLU A 57 -10.91 14.76 6.53
N ALA A 58 -10.61 15.75 5.68
CA ALA A 58 -10.92 15.68 4.25
C ALA A 58 -10.15 14.55 3.55
N LEU A 59 -8.89 14.34 3.91
CA LEU A 59 -8.09 13.25 3.36
C LEU A 59 -8.63 11.88 3.80
N HIS A 60 -9.00 11.71 5.07
CA HIS A 60 -9.66 10.50 5.55
C HIS A 60 -10.97 10.24 4.81
N LYS A 61 -11.76 11.29 4.54
CA LYS A 61 -12.97 11.15 3.73
C LYS A 61 -12.63 10.68 2.30
N ASN A 62 -11.60 11.25 1.68
CA ASN A 62 -11.15 10.82 0.35
C ASN A 62 -10.72 9.35 0.36
N THR A 63 -9.98 8.91 1.39
CA THR A 63 -9.60 7.50 1.58
C THR A 63 -10.80 6.59 1.72
N LEU A 64 -11.79 6.97 2.52
CA LEU A 64 -12.99 6.15 2.71
C LEU A 64 -13.85 6.08 1.43
N ASP A 65 -13.91 7.15 0.65
CA ASP A 65 -14.63 7.17 -0.63
C ASP A 65 -13.87 6.36 -1.70
N SER A 66 -12.54 6.48 -1.76
CA SER A 66 -11.64 5.62 -2.55
C SER A 66 -11.83 4.14 -2.20
N ALA A 67 -11.85 3.84 -0.90
CA ALA A 67 -11.96 2.48 -0.40
C ALA A 67 -13.26 1.80 -0.83
N LYS A 68 -14.37 2.54 -0.81
CA LYS A 68 -15.66 2.08 -1.35
C LYS A 68 -15.60 1.82 -2.86
N ALA A 69 -14.91 2.66 -3.62
CA ALA A 69 -14.81 2.51 -5.08
C ALA A 69 -14.08 1.21 -5.47
N VAL A 70 -13.01 0.85 -4.77
CA VAL A 70 -12.29 -0.41 -5.01
C VAL A 70 -13.05 -1.61 -4.42
N GLY A 71 -13.65 -1.43 -3.25
CA GLY A 71 -14.45 -2.43 -2.54
C GLY A 71 -13.81 -2.98 -1.26
N TYR A 72 -12.98 -2.20 -0.58
CA TYR A 72 -12.46 -2.57 0.74
C TYR A 72 -13.60 -2.78 1.74
N GLN A 73 -13.44 -3.77 2.61
CA GLN A 73 -14.38 -4.09 3.69
C GLN A 73 -14.32 -3.04 4.81
N GLU A 74 -13.11 -2.61 5.18
CA GLU A 74 -12.87 -1.60 6.20
C GLU A 74 -11.46 -0.99 6.01
N VAL A 75 -11.31 0.27 6.39
CA VAL A 75 -10.03 0.99 6.45
C VAL A 75 -9.76 1.43 7.88
N PHE A 76 -8.55 1.21 8.34
CA PHE A 76 -8.06 1.60 9.66
C PHE A 76 -6.99 2.67 9.54
N PHE A 77 -6.97 3.61 10.48
CA PHE A 77 -5.99 4.71 10.54
C PHE A 77 -5.22 4.63 11.86
N ALA A 78 -3.92 4.93 11.83
CA ALA A 78 -3.06 4.91 13.02
C ALA A 78 -2.48 6.30 13.40
N ASP A 79 -2.66 7.31 12.55
CA ASP A 79 -2.33 8.72 12.80
C ASP A 79 -0.86 8.99 13.20
N PHE A 80 0.08 8.19 12.69
CA PHE A 80 1.52 8.46 12.85
C PHE A 80 1.92 9.74 12.06
N PRO A 81 2.97 10.45 12.51
CA PRO A 81 3.41 11.69 11.87
C PRO A 81 3.97 11.43 10.46
N ASP A 82 3.43 12.15 9.49
CA ASP A 82 3.72 12.03 8.05
C ASP A 82 5.16 12.43 7.68
N ASN A 83 5.82 11.62 6.86
CA ASN A 83 7.23 11.71 6.46
C ASN A 83 8.20 11.81 7.64
N ARG A 84 7.88 11.17 8.77
CA ARG A 84 8.62 11.25 10.04
C ARG A 84 8.65 9.93 10.81
N PHE A 85 8.44 8.79 10.16
CA PHE A 85 8.49 7.49 10.86
C PHE A 85 9.89 7.17 11.41
N ASP A 86 10.93 7.83 10.91
CA ASP A 86 12.29 7.79 11.49
C ASP A 86 12.42 8.50 12.85
N HIS A 87 11.41 9.26 13.26
CA HIS A 87 11.28 9.86 14.59
C HIS A 87 10.25 9.14 15.47
N VAL A 88 9.68 8.04 14.97
CA VAL A 88 8.78 7.15 15.72
C VAL A 88 9.55 5.89 16.05
N ASP A 89 9.42 5.41 17.30
CA ASP A 89 9.99 4.11 17.65
C ASP A 89 9.36 3.02 16.77
N LEU A 90 10.18 2.32 15.99
CA LEU A 90 9.71 1.26 15.07
C LEU A 90 8.81 0.24 15.80
N LEU A 91 9.07 -0.02 17.08
CA LEU A 91 8.27 -0.92 17.90
C LEU A 91 6.81 -0.48 18.01
N ASP A 92 6.51 0.82 18.03
CA ASP A 92 5.15 1.31 18.15
C ASP A 92 4.38 1.13 16.84
N ILE A 93 5.03 1.33 15.69
CA ILE A 93 4.47 1.00 14.37
C ILE A 93 4.22 -0.52 14.28
N VAL A 94 5.19 -1.34 14.73
CA VAL A 94 5.07 -2.80 14.77
C VAL A 94 3.86 -3.24 15.58
N LYS A 95 3.65 -2.69 16.78
CA LYS A 95 2.51 -3.05 17.64
C LYS A 95 1.16 -2.78 16.97
N VAL A 96 1.03 -1.66 16.25
CA VAL A 96 -0.20 -1.35 15.50
C VAL A 96 -0.45 -2.40 14.43
N VAL A 97 0.59 -2.77 13.67
CA VAL A 97 0.48 -3.81 12.63
C VAL A 97 0.19 -5.19 13.25
N GLU A 98 0.83 -5.55 14.36
CA GLU A 98 0.57 -6.79 15.12
C GLU A 98 -0.87 -6.86 15.62
N GLN A 99 -1.40 -5.76 16.16
CA GLN A 99 -2.79 -5.66 16.60
C GLN A 99 -3.76 -5.92 15.44
N MET A 100 -3.50 -5.34 14.27
CA MET A 100 -4.34 -5.53 13.10
C MET A 100 -4.26 -6.95 12.54
N ILE A 101 -3.08 -7.55 12.48
CA ILE A 101 -2.90 -8.96 12.11
C ILE A 101 -3.63 -9.87 13.10
N GLY A 102 -3.53 -9.60 14.40
CA GLY A 102 -4.24 -10.35 15.45
C GLY A 102 -5.75 -10.25 15.33
N LYS A 103 -6.27 -9.04 15.08
CA LYS A 103 -7.71 -8.76 14.91
C LYS A 103 -8.29 -9.42 13.66
N LEU A 104 -7.64 -9.23 12.51
CA LEU A 104 -8.20 -9.62 11.22
C LEU A 104 -7.84 -11.07 10.83
N ARG A 105 -6.72 -11.59 11.33
CA ARG A 105 -6.12 -12.87 10.93
C ARG A 105 -5.93 -12.99 9.40
N PRO A 106 -5.26 -12.03 8.72
CA PRO A 106 -5.07 -12.08 7.28
C PRO A 106 -4.14 -13.23 6.87
N GLU A 107 -4.39 -13.80 5.70
CA GLU A 107 -3.53 -14.82 5.07
C GLU A 107 -2.51 -14.18 4.13
N ILE A 108 -2.85 -13.03 3.55
CA ILE A 108 -2.04 -12.29 2.59
C ILE A 108 -1.86 -10.86 3.11
N VAL A 109 -0.62 -10.37 3.08
CA VAL A 109 -0.31 -8.96 3.35
C VAL A 109 0.37 -8.32 2.15
N TYR A 110 -0.11 -7.14 1.75
CA TYR A 110 0.57 -6.26 0.81
C TYR A 110 1.16 -5.07 1.55
N THR A 111 2.38 -4.67 1.23
CA THR A 111 3.03 -3.50 1.81
C THR A 111 4.03 -2.88 0.85
N HIS A 112 4.71 -1.81 1.26
CA HIS A 112 5.70 -1.14 0.43
C HIS A 112 6.95 -2.00 0.20
N TYR A 113 7.60 -1.76 -0.93
CA TYR A 113 8.97 -2.17 -1.17
C TYR A 113 9.93 -1.51 -0.18
N SER A 114 10.80 -2.31 0.46
CA SER A 114 11.63 -1.87 1.59
C SER A 114 12.79 -0.94 1.23
N GLY A 115 13.16 -0.83 -0.04
CA GLY A 115 14.19 0.09 -0.52
C GLY A 115 13.61 1.27 -1.31
N ASP A 116 12.36 1.62 -1.02
CA ASP A 116 11.70 2.81 -1.58
C ASP A 116 12.37 4.11 -1.09
N LEU A 117 12.25 5.20 -1.85
CA LEU A 117 12.85 6.50 -1.50
C LEU A 117 12.25 7.10 -0.22
N ASN A 118 10.97 6.88 0.02
CA ASN A 118 10.25 7.46 1.14
C ASN A 118 10.56 6.69 2.45
N VAL A 119 10.96 7.43 3.49
CA VAL A 119 11.34 6.84 4.78
C VAL A 119 10.18 6.13 5.48
N ASP A 120 8.95 6.64 5.36
CA ASP A 120 7.77 6.03 5.96
C ASP A 120 7.42 4.72 5.24
N HIS A 121 7.63 4.63 3.92
CA HIS A 121 7.50 3.37 3.18
C HIS A 121 8.49 2.32 3.69
N GLN A 122 9.75 2.72 3.89
CA GLN A 122 10.80 1.82 4.43
C GLN A 122 10.44 1.33 5.84
N TYR A 123 9.99 2.21 6.73
CA TYR A 123 9.58 1.85 8.09
C TYR A 123 8.33 0.99 8.11
N THR A 124 7.36 1.27 7.25
CA THR A 124 6.15 0.45 7.06
C THR A 124 6.51 -0.97 6.65
N ALA A 125 7.36 -1.13 5.64
CA ALA A 125 7.81 -2.45 5.18
C ALA A 125 8.54 -3.22 6.30
N ARG A 126 9.44 -2.54 7.04
CA ARG A 126 10.14 -3.12 8.20
C ARG A 126 9.17 -3.54 9.31
N ALA A 127 8.17 -2.70 9.60
CA ALA A 127 7.16 -2.97 10.62
C ALA A 127 6.32 -4.19 10.24
N VAL A 128 5.86 -4.28 8.99
CA VAL A 128 5.11 -5.43 8.47
C VAL A 128 5.90 -6.73 8.59
N LEU A 129 7.17 -6.74 8.17
CA LEU A 129 7.99 -7.96 8.26
C LEU A 129 8.25 -8.39 9.70
N THR A 130 8.45 -7.41 10.59
CA THR A 130 8.67 -7.62 12.02
C THR A 130 7.40 -8.16 12.70
N ALA A 131 6.26 -7.51 12.48
CA ALA A 131 4.95 -7.96 12.97
C ALA A 131 4.56 -9.31 12.38
N SER A 132 5.08 -9.63 11.20
CA SER A 132 4.72 -10.84 10.47
C SER A 132 5.64 -12.05 10.67
N ARG A 133 6.46 -12.09 11.71
CA ARG A 133 7.33 -13.26 11.94
C ARG A 133 6.51 -14.55 12.08
N PRO A 134 6.87 -15.64 11.37
CA PRO A 134 6.05 -16.84 11.28
C PRO A 134 6.30 -17.79 12.45
N ILE A 135 6.17 -17.29 13.69
CA ILE A 135 6.42 -18.02 14.93
C ILE A 135 5.08 -18.37 15.61
N GLY A 136 4.92 -19.61 16.06
CA GLY A 136 3.70 -20.05 16.76
C GLY A 136 2.45 -20.08 15.87
N ASP A 137 1.29 -19.76 16.45
CA ASP A 137 0.02 -19.66 15.74
C ASP A 137 -0.09 -18.36 14.91
N TYR A 138 0.62 -18.37 13.78
CA TYR A 138 0.72 -17.22 12.90
C TYR A 138 -0.02 -17.45 11.57
N CYS A 139 -0.85 -16.50 11.11
CA CYS A 139 -1.76 -16.66 9.97
C CYS A 139 -1.23 -16.17 8.62
N VAL A 140 -0.33 -15.17 8.57
CA VAL A 140 0.09 -14.58 7.29
C VAL A 140 1.03 -15.54 6.55
N ALA A 141 0.49 -16.15 5.50
CA ALA A 141 1.16 -17.09 4.63
C ALA A 141 1.95 -16.40 3.52
N GLU A 142 1.46 -15.26 3.02
CA GLU A 142 2.06 -14.54 1.88
C GLU A 142 2.27 -13.07 2.20
N ILE A 143 3.44 -12.54 1.84
CA ILE A 143 3.76 -11.11 1.93
C ILE A 143 4.28 -10.65 0.57
N TYR A 144 3.64 -9.63 0.03
CA TYR A 144 3.97 -9.00 -1.24
C TYR A 144 4.34 -7.54 -1.02
N ALA A 145 5.40 -7.09 -1.69
CA ALA A 145 5.83 -5.70 -1.69
C ALA A 145 5.46 -5.04 -3.03
N PHE A 146 4.80 -3.89 -2.99
CA PHE A 146 4.46 -3.10 -4.18
C PHE A 146 5.44 -1.93 -4.40
N GLU A 147 5.51 -1.46 -5.64
CA GLU A 147 6.10 -0.16 -5.98
C GLU A 147 5.07 0.95 -5.81
N THR A 148 5.51 2.13 -5.38
CA THR A 148 4.67 3.32 -5.24
C THR A 148 5.11 4.40 -6.22
N LEU A 149 4.18 4.90 -7.04
CA LEU A 149 4.40 6.02 -7.96
C LEU A 149 4.77 7.30 -7.19
N SER A 150 5.66 8.09 -7.75
CA SER A 150 6.28 9.28 -7.13
C SER A 150 7.21 8.94 -5.96
N SER A 151 7.74 7.72 -5.92
CA SER A 151 8.69 7.33 -4.87
C SER A 151 9.65 6.22 -5.33
N SER A 152 9.15 5.03 -5.64
CA SER A 152 9.97 3.87 -5.98
C SER A 152 10.86 4.12 -7.21
N GLU A 153 10.32 4.81 -8.22
CA GLU A 153 11.01 5.11 -9.48
C GLU A 153 12.06 6.24 -9.36
N TRP A 154 12.05 6.98 -8.25
CA TRP A 154 13.01 8.05 -7.99
C TRP A 154 14.11 7.65 -7.01
N ASN A 155 14.09 6.42 -6.48
CA ASN A 155 15.26 5.91 -5.80
C ASN A 155 16.34 5.51 -6.82
N PHE A 156 17.43 6.27 -6.87
CA PHE A 156 18.62 5.99 -7.71
C PHE A 156 19.79 5.39 -6.92
N ASP A 157 19.66 5.24 -5.60
CA ASP A 157 20.69 4.64 -4.74
C ASP A 157 20.29 3.23 -4.33
N TYR A 158 20.98 2.26 -4.93
CA TYR A 158 20.78 0.83 -4.65
C TYR A 158 21.93 0.21 -3.85
N SER A 159 22.76 1.04 -3.21
CA SER A 159 23.91 0.57 -2.42
C SER A 159 23.47 -0.12 -1.12
N ALA A 160 22.38 0.35 -0.50
CA ALA A 160 21.86 -0.17 0.76
C ALA A 160 20.76 -1.23 0.58
N GLN A 161 19.95 -1.14 -0.48
CA GLN A 161 18.88 -2.09 -0.81
C GLN A 161 18.79 -2.28 -2.33
N PRO A 162 18.56 -3.51 -2.82
CA PRO A 162 18.48 -3.78 -4.26
C PRO A 162 17.21 -3.18 -4.85
N ALA A 163 17.30 -2.56 -6.03
CA ALA A 163 16.17 -1.98 -6.76
C ALA A 163 14.92 -2.87 -6.80
N PHE A 164 13.74 -2.24 -6.94
CA PHE A 164 12.47 -2.96 -7.07
C PHE A 164 12.52 -3.94 -8.24
N CYS A 165 12.49 -5.23 -7.93
CA CYS A 165 12.64 -6.32 -8.89
C CYS A 165 11.42 -7.25 -8.80
N PRO A 166 10.29 -6.89 -9.46
CA PRO A 166 9.06 -7.63 -9.32
C PRO A 166 9.18 -9.02 -9.93
N ASN A 167 8.61 -10.00 -9.25
CA ASN A 167 8.57 -11.40 -9.67
C ASN A 167 7.15 -11.99 -9.63
N VAL A 168 6.16 -11.17 -9.28
CA VAL A 168 4.73 -11.50 -9.29
C VAL A 168 3.99 -10.41 -10.04
N PHE A 169 3.11 -10.81 -10.96
CA PHE A 169 2.33 -9.91 -11.78
C PHE A 169 0.87 -10.33 -11.71
N VAL A 170 0.00 -9.39 -11.35
CA VAL A 170 -1.44 -9.61 -11.24
C VAL A 170 -2.11 -8.92 -12.41
N ASP A 171 -2.81 -9.68 -13.24
CA ASP A 171 -3.65 -9.11 -14.30
C ASP A 171 -4.76 -8.29 -13.65
N ILE A 172 -4.78 -7.00 -13.97
CA ILE A 172 -5.79 -6.03 -13.51
C ILE A 172 -6.57 -5.44 -14.68
N THR A 173 -6.51 -6.04 -15.87
CA THR A 173 -7.13 -5.51 -17.09
C THR A 173 -8.61 -5.19 -16.88
N ASP A 174 -9.36 -6.11 -16.31
CA ASP A 174 -10.80 -5.96 -16.06
C ASP A 174 -11.13 -5.16 -14.79
N TYR A 175 -10.12 -4.76 -14.03
CA TYR A 175 -10.26 -4.13 -12.70
C TYR A 175 -9.65 -2.73 -12.62
N TYR A 176 -8.85 -2.33 -13.62
CA TYR A 176 -8.15 -1.05 -13.64
C TYR A 176 -9.10 0.15 -13.52
N TYR A 177 -10.32 0.05 -14.06
CA TYR A 177 -11.30 1.14 -13.96
C TYR A 177 -11.65 1.47 -12.50
N LYS A 178 -11.66 0.47 -11.60
CA LYS A 178 -11.91 0.71 -10.16
C LYS A 178 -10.73 1.41 -9.50
N LYS A 179 -9.49 1.06 -9.88
CA LYS A 179 -8.28 1.75 -9.43
C LYS A 179 -8.31 3.23 -9.83
N GLU A 180 -8.70 3.51 -11.08
CA GLU A 180 -8.84 4.89 -11.58
C GLU A 180 -9.96 5.66 -10.85
N GLN A 181 -11.13 5.04 -10.65
CA GLN A 181 -12.23 5.63 -9.88
C GLN A 181 -11.82 5.96 -8.44
N ALA A 182 -11.09 5.06 -7.79
CA ALA A 182 -10.60 5.25 -6.44
C ALA A 182 -9.59 6.40 -6.34
N MET A 183 -8.65 6.49 -7.30
CA MET A 183 -7.70 7.60 -7.32
C MET A 183 -8.38 8.95 -7.55
N ASN A 184 -9.47 9.00 -8.33
CA ASN A 184 -10.25 10.23 -8.52
C ASN A 184 -10.88 10.76 -7.21
N CYS A 185 -11.01 9.93 -6.16
CA CYS A 185 -11.45 10.40 -4.85
C CYS A 185 -10.38 11.22 -4.12
N TYR A 186 -9.10 11.03 -4.44
CA TYR A 186 -7.98 11.73 -3.81
C TYR A 186 -7.67 13.07 -4.49
N VAL A 187 -8.56 14.04 -4.31
CA VAL A 187 -8.50 15.34 -5.01
C VAL A 187 -7.19 16.11 -4.76
N SER A 188 -6.64 16.06 -3.54
CA SER A 188 -5.40 16.77 -3.18
C SER A 188 -4.12 16.04 -3.57
N GLU A 189 -4.20 14.73 -3.80
CA GLU A 189 -3.03 13.90 -4.13
C GLU A 189 -2.89 13.65 -5.63
N LEU A 190 -4.00 13.69 -6.35
CA LEU A 190 -4.01 13.56 -7.79
C LEU A 190 -3.28 14.76 -8.41
N CYS A 191 -2.28 14.43 -9.24
CA CYS A 191 -1.46 15.41 -9.93
C CYS A 191 -1.73 15.40 -11.43
N ASP A 192 -1.41 16.49 -12.12
CA ASP A 192 -1.45 16.53 -13.58
C ASP A 192 -0.25 15.78 -14.20
N PHE A 193 -0.47 15.18 -15.37
CA PHE A 193 0.63 14.63 -16.18
C PHE A 193 1.60 15.75 -16.56
N PRO A 194 2.94 15.57 -16.46
CA PRO A 194 3.70 14.31 -16.45
C PRO A 194 4.00 13.70 -15.08
N HIS A 195 3.35 14.15 -14.00
CA HIS A 195 3.59 13.58 -12.69
C HIS A 195 3.16 12.09 -12.63
N PRO A 196 3.95 11.18 -12.02
CA PRO A 196 3.64 9.74 -12.00
C PRO A 196 2.31 9.40 -11.32
N ARG A 197 1.92 10.15 -10.27
CA ARG A 197 0.60 10.03 -9.60
C ARG A 197 -0.60 10.51 -10.43
N SER A 198 -0.39 10.99 -11.66
CA SER A 198 -1.51 11.30 -12.57
C SER A 198 -2.21 10.05 -13.07
N LEU A 199 -3.47 10.16 -13.49
CA LEU A 199 -4.20 9.03 -14.08
C LEU A 199 -3.48 8.46 -15.31
N VAL A 200 -2.83 9.32 -16.11
CA VAL A 200 -2.02 8.90 -17.26
C VAL A 200 -0.74 8.17 -16.82
N GLY A 201 -0.11 8.61 -15.73
CA GLY A 201 1.06 7.93 -15.14
C GLY A 201 0.71 6.52 -14.64
N MET A 202 -0.39 6.40 -13.89
CA MET A 202 -0.92 5.11 -13.43
C MET A 202 -1.28 4.17 -14.59
N ASP A 203 -1.93 4.73 -15.62
CA ASP A 203 -2.29 4.02 -16.85
C ASP A 203 -1.05 3.46 -17.54
N SER A 204 -0.03 4.31 -17.68
CA SER A 204 1.24 3.97 -18.32
C SER A 204 1.98 2.87 -17.56
N LEU A 205 2.11 2.99 -16.23
CA LEU A 205 2.79 1.98 -15.41
C LEU A 205 2.09 0.62 -15.51
N SER A 206 0.75 0.60 -15.40
CA SER A 206 0.00 -0.66 -15.48
C SER A 206 0.18 -1.37 -16.83
N LYS A 207 0.27 -0.63 -17.93
CA LYS A 207 0.54 -1.18 -19.27
C LYS A 207 1.99 -1.66 -19.40
N THR A 208 2.96 -0.93 -18.86
CA THR A 208 4.37 -1.35 -18.84
C THR A 208 4.54 -2.67 -18.09
N ARG A 209 3.92 -2.80 -16.91
CA ARG A 209 3.94 -4.05 -16.14
C ARG A 209 3.15 -5.16 -16.83
N GLY A 210 2.02 -4.83 -17.44
CA GLY A 210 1.27 -5.76 -18.29
C GLY A 210 2.14 -6.33 -19.41
N MET A 211 2.81 -5.47 -20.18
CA MET A 211 3.71 -5.86 -21.27
C MET A 211 4.86 -6.75 -20.78
N THR A 212 5.38 -6.48 -19.57
CA THR A 212 6.43 -7.31 -18.96
C THR A 212 5.98 -8.75 -18.72
N ALA A 213 4.69 -8.97 -18.48
CA ALA A 213 4.09 -10.28 -18.17
C ALA A 213 3.17 -10.85 -19.26
N GLY A 214 3.13 -10.23 -20.45
CA GLY A 214 2.25 -10.67 -21.54
C GLY A 214 0.75 -10.38 -21.33
N MET A 215 0.40 -9.38 -20.52
CA MET A 215 -0.97 -8.93 -20.20
C MET A 215 -1.22 -7.52 -20.75
N LYS A 216 -2.49 -7.10 -20.88
CA LYS A 216 -2.81 -5.72 -21.27
C LYS A 216 -2.47 -4.72 -20.17
N ARG A 217 -2.73 -5.10 -18.91
CA ARG A 217 -2.37 -4.34 -17.71
C ARG A 217 -2.01 -5.29 -16.58
N ALA A 218 -1.02 -4.92 -15.78
CA ALA A 218 -0.73 -5.62 -14.54
C ALA A 218 -0.30 -4.65 -13.43
N GLU A 219 -0.54 -5.05 -12.20
CA GLU A 219 0.26 -4.58 -11.06
C GLU A 219 1.37 -5.59 -10.79
N ALA A 220 2.52 -5.08 -10.37
CA ALA A 220 3.72 -5.88 -10.18
C ALA A 220 4.15 -5.83 -8.70
N PHE A 221 4.60 -6.97 -8.19
CA PHE A 221 4.97 -7.14 -6.80
C PHE A 221 6.27 -7.94 -6.67
N MET A 222 6.97 -7.70 -5.57
CA MET A 222 8.00 -8.60 -5.06
C MET A 222 7.36 -9.56 -4.06
N LEU A 223 7.43 -10.87 -4.32
CA LEU A 223 7.15 -11.87 -3.30
C LEU A 223 8.26 -11.81 -2.23
N VAL A 224 7.91 -11.31 -1.04
CA VAL A 224 8.84 -11.23 0.09
C VAL A 224 8.89 -12.55 0.84
N ARG A 225 7.73 -13.18 1.05
CA ARG A 225 7.64 -14.49 1.68
C ARG A 225 6.39 -15.23 1.26
N SER A 226 6.52 -16.52 0.97
CA SER A 226 5.42 -17.46 0.83
C SER A 226 5.69 -18.69 1.71
N VAL A 227 4.74 -19.03 2.59
CA VAL A 227 4.82 -20.20 3.46
C VAL A 227 3.71 -21.18 3.06
N ARG A 228 4.09 -22.43 2.82
CA ARG A 228 3.16 -23.54 2.56
C ARG A 228 3.23 -24.49 3.73
N ARG A 229 2.18 -24.50 4.56
CA ARG A 229 2.07 -25.44 5.69
C ARG A 229 1.37 -26.71 5.24
N ARG A 230 1.73 -27.85 5.83
CA ARG A 230 0.91 -29.07 5.69
C ARG A 230 -0.46 -28.77 6.29
N LEU A 231 -1.52 -29.13 5.55
CA LEU A 231 -2.84 -29.26 6.14
C LEU A 231 -2.72 -30.32 7.25
N GLY A 232 -3.06 -29.93 8.47
CA GLY A 232 -3.12 -30.84 9.62
C GLY A 232 -4.27 -31.81 9.52
#